data_AF-A0A1R1IDN2-F1
#
_entry.id   AF-A0A1R1IDN2-F1
#
_cell.length_a   1.000
_cell.length_b   1.000
_cell.length_c   1.000
_cell.angle_alpha   90.00
_cell.angle_beta   90.00
_cell.angle_gamma   90.00
#
_symmetry.space_group_name_H-M   'P 1'
#
loop_
_entity.id
_entity.type
_entity.pdbx_description
1 polymer ?
#
loop_
_entity_poly.entity_id
_entity_poly.type
_entity_poly.pdbx_seq_one_letter_code
_entity_poly.pdbx_strand_id
1 'polypeptide(L)' 'MLSLLLLCALTGTVNARPASWHWWASKIDGARICMQTPPGEGWTYSGGPYRDARCTLPARY' A
#
# COMPACT_ATOMS: atom_id res chain seq x y z
N MET A 1 -31.19 4.58 -25.40
CA MET A 1 -30.70 3.26 -24.92
C MET A 1 -29.31 2.92 -25.46
N LEU A 2 -28.95 3.27 -26.71
CA LEU A 2 -27.62 3.02 -27.29
C LEU A 2 -26.47 3.78 -26.58
N SER A 3 -26.73 5.02 -26.14
CA SER A 3 -25.73 5.85 -25.46
C SER A 3 -25.25 5.28 -24.12
N LEU A 4 -26.12 4.55 -23.41
CA LEU A 4 -25.79 3.95 -22.11
C LEU A 4 -24.84 2.74 -22.27
N LEU A 5 -25.02 1.97 -23.35
CA LEU A 5 -24.15 0.85 -23.72
C LEU A 5 -22.74 1.34 -24.10
N LEU A 6 -22.63 2.50 -24.76
CA LEU A 6 -21.33 3.10 -25.07
C LEU A 6 -20.58 3.52 -23.80
N LEU A 7 -21.24 4.08 -22.79
CA LEU A 7 -20.58 4.48 -21.53
C LEU A 7 -20.03 3.27 -20.75
N CYS A 8 -20.75 2.15 -20.73
CA CYS A 8 -20.27 0.92 -20.09
C CYS A 8 -19.06 0.31 -20.82
N ALA A 9 -18.92 0.51 -22.13
CA ALA A 9 -17.79 -0.01 -22.88
C ALA A 9 -16.45 0.70 -22.56
N LEU A 10 -16.48 1.89 -21.94
CA LEU A 10 -15.28 2.64 -21.54
C LEU A 10 -14.75 2.27 -20.14
N THR A 11 -15.46 1.42 -19.37
CA THR A 11 -14.98 1.03 -18.04
C THR A 11 -13.96 -0.11 -18.15
N GLY A 12 -12.67 0.23 -18.15
CA GLY A 12 -11.58 -0.75 -18.09
C GLY A 12 -11.48 -1.43 -16.72
N THR A 13 -10.97 -2.67 -16.70
CA THR A 13 -10.69 -3.40 -15.46
C THR A 13 -9.38 -2.94 -14.84
N VAL A 14 -9.44 -2.27 -13.70
CA VAL A 14 -8.24 -1.93 -12.91
C VAL A 14 -8.00 -3.06 -11.91
N ASN A 15 -6.88 -3.76 -12.06
CA ASN A 15 -6.45 -4.75 -11.09
C ASN A 15 -5.71 -4.06 -9.94
N ALA A 16 -6.42 -3.76 -8.85
CA ALA A 16 -5.81 -3.31 -7.61
C ALA A 16 -5.10 -4.49 -6.94
N ARG A 17 -3.77 -4.51 -6.97
CA ARG A 17 -2.99 -5.46 -6.17
C ARG A 17 -3.12 -5.06 -4.69
N PRO A 18 -3.09 -6.02 -3.75
CA PRO A 18 -3.03 -5.69 -2.32
C PRO A 18 -1.85 -4.76 -2.06
N ALA A 19 -2.09 -3.68 -1.32
CA ALA A 19 -1.04 -2.74 -0.97
C ALA A 19 0.00 -3.41 -0.05
N SER A 20 1.27 -3.14 -0.31
CA SER A 20 2.38 -3.68 0.47
C SER A 20 2.48 -3.02 1.83
N TRP A 21 3.05 -3.76 2.78
CA TRP A 21 3.33 -3.28 4.13
C TRP A 21 4.80 -2.91 4.28
N HIS A 22 5.08 -1.90 5.09
CA HIS A 22 6.41 -1.35 5.27
C HIS A 22 6.70 -1.06 6.74
N TRP A 23 7.95 -1.21 7.14
CA TRP A 23 8.43 -0.74 8.43
C TRP A 23 8.67 0.77 8.37
N TRP A 24 8.12 1.47 9.35
CA TRP A 24 8.33 2.89 9.61
C TRP A 24 8.98 3.03 10.98
N ALA A 25 10.03 3.86 11.06
CA ALA A 25 10.70 4.19 12.32
C ALA A 25 10.36 5.63 12.73
N SER A 26 10.01 5.83 14.00
CA SER A 26 9.78 7.13 14.59
C SER A 26 11.09 7.92 14.62
N LYS A 27 11.04 9.19 14.20
CA LYS A 27 12.18 10.11 14.22
C LYS A 27 12.51 10.59 15.65
N ILE A 28 11.59 10.40 16.60
CA ILE A 28 11.72 10.90 17.99
C ILE A 28 12.47 9.89 18.86
N ASP A 29 12.10 8.61 18.77
CA ASP A 29 12.53 7.56 19.70
C ASP A 29 12.98 6.26 19.01
N GLY A 30 12.92 6.19 17.67
CA GLY A 30 13.30 5.00 16.92
C GLY A 30 12.29 3.84 16.99
N ALA A 31 11.14 4.02 17.64
CA ALA A 31 10.09 3.01 17.70
C ALA A 31 9.65 2.60 16.29
N ARG A 32 9.36 1.32 16.07
CA ARG A 32 8.99 0.79 14.73
C ARG A 32 7.54 0.34 14.67
N ILE A 33 6.85 0.71 13.60
CA ILE A 33 5.49 0.25 13.29
C ILE A 33 5.40 -0.27 11.85
N CYS A 34 4.51 -1.22 11.60
CA CYS A 34 4.24 -1.78 10.28
C CYS A 34 2.96 -1.14 9.71
N MET A 35 3.06 -0.44 8.59
CA MET A 35 1.93 0.22 7.92
C MET A 35 2.11 0.24 6.40
N GLN A 36 0.99 0.26 5.67
CA GLN A 36 1.00 0.34 4.20
C GLN A 36 1.38 1.72 3.68
N THR A 37 1.03 2.78 4.41
CA THR A 37 1.26 4.19 4.04
C THR A 37 2.10 4.90 5.09
N PRO A 38 2.74 6.04 4.75
CA PRO A 38 3.46 6.87 5.71
C PRO A 38 2.52 7.30 6.86
N PRO A 39 2.88 7.08 8.14
CA PRO A 39 2.02 7.48 9.26
C PRO A 39 1.96 9.00 9.49
N GLY A 40 2.93 9.75 8.95
CA GLY A 40 3.04 11.20 9.06
C GLY A 40 4.50 11.67 9.02
N GLU A 41 4.72 12.99 9.16
CA GLU A 41 6.05 13.62 9.03
C GLU A 41 7.05 13.15 10.09
N GLY A 42 6.57 12.68 11.25
CA GLY A 42 7.41 12.16 12.34
C GLY A 42 8.03 10.78 12.07
N TRP A 43 7.83 10.19 10.90
CA TRP A 43 8.27 8.83 10.59
C TRP A 43 9.20 8.78 9.39
N THR A 44 10.15 7.84 9.40
CA THR A 44 11.05 7.55 8.29
C THR A 44 10.86 6.12 7.80
N TYR A 45 11.02 5.91 6.50
CA TYR A 45 11.01 4.57 5.93
C TYR A 45 12.16 3.74 6.51
N SER A 46 11.88 2.50 6.91
CA SER A 46 12.83 1.62 7.61
C SER A 46 12.94 0.23 7.00
N GLY A 47 12.06 -0.18 6.08
CA GLY A 47 12.22 -1.44 5.34
C GLY A 47 10.93 -2.02 4.76
N GLY A 48 11.07 -3.08 3.94
CA GLY A 48 10.00 -3.71 3.16
C GLY A 48 10.32 -3.73 1.67
N PRO A 49 9.37 -4.14 0.80
CA PRO A 49 7.94 -4.43 1.08
C PRO A 49 7.65 -5.80 1.70
N TYR A 50 6.54 -5.90 2.44
CA TYR A 50 5.98 -7.13 3.04
C TYR A 50 4.54 -7.39 2.58
N ARG A 51 4.09 -8.64 2.68
CA ARG A 51 2.73 -9.07 2.28
C ARG A 51 1.72 -9.05 3.43
N ASP A 52 2.17 -8.88 4.66
CA ASP A 52 1.35 -9.01 5.87
C ASP A 52 1.47 -7.79 6.80
N ALA A 53 0.41 -7.56 7.60
CA ALA A 53 0.30 -6.45 8.55
C ALA A 53 1.30 -6.46 9.71
N ARG A 54 2.08 -7.53 9.84
CA ARG A 54 3.11 -7.68 10.87
C ARG A 54 4.52 -7.54 10.30
N CYS A 55 4.64 -7.30 8.99
CA CYS A 55 5.89 -7.14 8.28
C CYS A 55 6.84 -8.34 8.51
N THR A 56 6.30 -9.56 8.40
CA THR A 56 7.01 -10.83 8.64
C THR A 56 7.28 -11.63 7.36
N LEU A 57 6.47 -11.44 6.33
CA LEU A 57 6.56 -12.14 5.04
C LEU A 57 7.03 -11.18 3.94
N PRO A 58 8.31 -11.25 3.51
CA PRO A 58 8.82 -10.38 2.46
C PRO A 58 8.00 -10.53 1.17
N ALA A 59 7.72 -9.40 0.50
CA ALA A 59 7.11 -9.43 -0.80
C ALA A 59 8.13 -9.97 -1.83
N ARG A 60 7.97 -11.23 -2.24
CA ARG A 60 8.71 -11.79 -3.37
C ARG A 60 8.27 -11.10 -4.67
N TYR A 61 9.25 -10.63 -5.43
CA TYR A 61 9.10 -10.06 -6.79
C TYR A 61 8.70 -11.16 -7.77
#